data_AF-A0A345GWN3-F1
#
_entry.id   AF-A0A345GWN3-F1
#
_cell.length_a   1.000
_cell.length_b   1.000
_cell.length_c   1.000
_cell.angle_alpha   90.00
_cell.angle_beta   90.00
_cell.angle_gamma   90.00
#
_symmetry.space_group_name_H-M   'P 1'
#
loop_
_entity.id
_entity.type
_entity.pdbx_description
1 polymer ?
#
loop_
_entity_poly.entity_id
_entity_poly.type
_entity_poly.pdbx_seq_one_letter_code
_entity_poly.pdbx_strand_id
1 'polypeptide(L)'
;MKYELRNINTKLKRSTKRFAFQRMSGLWMVFFCLFATQTFAQKVTAKVDSTQIKIGEEIKFSLSVEADTTATIVFPEGNNLFLPLELLEAYDTDTVKQDANYNLIKEYGITQFDSGTYYIPKLKILINEKAFFTDSIRVAVADVPVDTLKQQMFDIKKITAVDKGSSNWWIYLLIVLGLMALFGAYFYFFVLQLREKQQKKKKAEIPPYDRALLQLNELDKSRLLLNSEYKGYYSELTNIVRQYIEEEVRIDALESTTAELIRKIEAQKDAGYLDLKDETIKNLKNVLQTADLVKFAKSKPDDAVVKADRNLVENIVVETKEAIPEISEEELRKDEEYKLRLLEEQRKKQRFRNTVIGVVGMIIAFGGLVGYATLEYVKENTYVGHSMGDLLEDEWVTSKYGTADFTISTPQVLKRITPIKVKDSASAISETDIYSYQSHLAPFSIDLAVTTFKQQPEITLDDIAEKILKKFEDEGATELLVFTEEYESPTGIEGLKIHGSGIFVDTLSPFSSTQEREYEAYIFQEGRGVQTLTMMYAEDDEDGKTLVDRILNSITLIEKKTTNDR
;
A
#
# COMPACT_ATOMS: atom_id res chain seq x y z
N MET A 1 18.28 -128.79 76.05
CA MET A 1 17.79 -128.58 77.44
C MET A 1 17.58 -127.08 77.60
N LYS A 2 16.32 -126.64 77.72
CA LYS A 2 15.95 -125.24 78.03
C LYS A 2 16.66 -124.79 79.30
N TYR A 3 17.05 -123.52 79.42
CA TYR A 3 16.72 -122.72 80.61
C TYR A 3 16.73 -121.22 80.30
N GLU A 4 15.77 -120.57 80.95
CA GLU A 4 15.26 -119.21 80.82
C GLU A 4 16.13 -118.06 81.40
N LEU A 5 15.85 -116.87 80.86
CA LEU A 5 15.64 -115.55 81.52
C LEU A 5 16.78 -114.73 82.18
N ARG A 6 16.67 -113.42 81.84
CA ARG A 6 16.79 -112.19 82.67
C ARG A 6 18.16 -111.53 82.91
N ASN A 7 18.36 -110.45 82.14
CA ASN A 7 18.38 -109.03 82.55
C ASN A 7 19.29 -108.61 83.73
N ILE A 8 20.19 -107.62 83.51
CA ILE A 8 20.12 -106.26 84.09
C ILE A 8 21.41 -105.46 83.82
N ASN A 9 21.17 -104.20 83.45
CA ASN A 9 22.08 -103.06 83.25
C ASN A 9 22.76 -102.59 84.56
N THR A 10 23.91 -101.92 84.48
CA THR A 10 24.18 -100.67 85.23
C THR A 10 25.46 -99.93 84.76
N LYS A 11 25.34 -98.59 84.74
CA LYS A 11 26.31 -97.54 84.35
C LYS A 11 27.23 -97.10 85.50
N LEU A 12 28.38 -96.47 85.17
CA LEU A 12 29.00 -95.26 85.80
C LEU A 12 30.40 -94.99 85.17
N LYS A 13 30.66 -93.95 84.34
CA LYS A 13 30.94 -92.50 84.53
C LYS A 13 32.30 -92.11 85.18
N ARG A 14 33.17 -91.40 84.42
CA ARG A 14 34.29 -90.46 84.78
C ARG A 14 34.71 -89.74 83.48
N SER A 15 35.20 -88.50 83.35
CA SER A 15 35.60 -87.39 84.25
C SER A 15 35.64 -86.09 83.41
N THR A 16 35.18 -84.97 83.97
CA THR A 16 35.01 -83.65 83.35
C THR A 16 35.89 -82.61 84.05
N LYS A 17 36.91 -82.03 83.39
CA LYS A 17 37.57 -80.79 83.89
C LYS A 17 38.41 -79.98 82.87
N ARG A 18 38.68 -80.44 81.64
CA ARG A 18 39.35 -79.64 80.60
C ARG A 18 38.43 -78.85 79.64
N PHE A 19 37.12 -79.09 79.70
CA PHE A 19 36.17 -78.53 78.72
C PHE A 19 35.56 -77.16 79.07
N ALA A 20 35.73 -76.66 80.30
CA ALA A 20 35.10 -75.39 80.70
C ALA A 20 35.84 -74.15 80.15
N PHE A 21 37.18 -74.16 80.12
CA PHE A 21 37.96 -73.00 79.65
C PHE A 21 37.90 -72.82 78.12
N GLN A 22 37.90 -73.92 77.35
CA GLN A 22 37.74 -73.85 75.89
C GLN A 22 36.31 -73.49 75.45
N ARG A 23 35.27 -73.80 76.25
CA ARG A 23 33.90 -73.40 75.94
C ARG A 23 33.63 -71.92 76.24
N MET A 24 34.27 -71.33 77.25
CA MET A 24 34.15 -69.89 77.52
C MET A 24 34.88 -69.02 76.49
N SER A 25 36.08 -69.43 76.02
CA SER A 25 36.80 -68.71 74.97
C SER A 25 36.09 -68.77 73.61
N GLY A 26 35.48 -69.91 73.26
CA GLY A 26 34.69 -70.03 72.04
C GLY A 26 33.41 -69.20 72.07
N LEU A 27 32.75 -69.13 73.22
CA LEU A 27 31.52 -68.33 73.37
C LEU A 27 31.81 -66.82 73.28
N TRP A 28 32.92 -66.35 73.87
CA TRP A 28 33.34 -64.95 73.75
C TRP A 28 33.85 -64.59 72.35
N MET A 29 34.49 -65.52 71.64
CA MET A 29 34.91 -65.29 70.25
C MET A 29 33.73 -65.22 69.28
N VAL A 30 32.69 -66.04 69.50
CA VAL A 30 31.42 -65.96 68.74
C VAL A 30 30.66 -64.68 69.10
N PHE A 31 30.66 -64.26 70.37
CA PHE A 31 30.05 -62.99 70.79
C PHE A 31 30.80 -61.78 70.21
N PHE A 32 32.14 -61.83 70.12
CA PHE A 32 32.95 -60.77 69.51
C PHE A 32 32.78 -60.71 67.98
N CYS A 33 32.66 -61.86 67.29
CA CYS A 33 32.32 -61.89 65.86
C CYS A 33 30.88 -61.41 65.56
N LEU A 34 29.94 -61.57 66.50
CA LEU A 34 28.57 -61.06 66.36
C LEU A 34 28.47 -59.53 66.56
N PHE A 35 29.43 -58.91 67.23
CA PHE A 35 29.49 -57.45 67.41
C PHE A 35 30.33 -56.72 66.34
N ALA A 36 31.12 -57.43 65.53
CA ALA A 36 32.03 -56.84 64.54
C ALA A 36 31.38 -56.52 63.18
N THR A 37 30.09 -56.78 62.99
CA THR A 37 29.37 -56.45 61.75
C THR A 37 28.36 -55.33 61.96
N GLN A 38 28.84 -54.16 62.40
CA GLN A 38 28.14 -52.90 62.15
C GLN A 38 28.65 -52.39 60.79
N THR A 39 28.16 -52.99 59.70
CA THR A 39 28.31 -52.37 58.39
C THR A 39 27.42 -51.13 58.39
N PHE A 40 28.02 -49.94 58.36
CA PHE A 40 27.28 -48.72 58.03
C PHE A 40 26.70 -48.91 56.63
N ALA A 41 25.42 -49.24 56.56
CA ALA A 41 24.70 -49.34 55.31
C ALA A 41 24.54 -47.92 54.77
N GLN A 42 25.22 -47.61 53.65
CA GLN A 42 24.96 -46.41 52.87
C GLN A 42 23.47 -46.40 52.52
N LYS A 43 22.75 -45.38 52.97
CA LYS A 43 21.29 -45.33 52.89
C LYS A 43 20.88 -44.38 51.77
N VAL A 44 20.23 -44.94 50.76
CA VAL A 44 19.58 -44.18 49.69
C VAL A 44 18.10 -44.13 49.98
N THR A 45 17.53 -42.93 50.07
CA THR A 45 16.11 -42.71 50.33
C THR A 45 15.52 -41.83 49.24
N ALA A 46 14.44 -42.28 48.61
CA ALA A 46 13.65 -41.48 47.67
C ALA A 46 12.35 -41.05 48.33
N LYS A 47 11.95 -39.79 48.14
CA LYS A 47 10.69 -39.23 48.62
C LYS A 47 10.04 -38.37 47.55
N VAL A 48 8.73 -38.27 47.63
CA VAL A 48 7.93 -37.30 46.89
C VAL A 48 7.19 -36.42 47.87
N ASP A 49 6.92 -35.18 47.47
CA ASP A 49 6.08 -34.24 48.22
C ASP A 49 4.60 -34.63 48.20
N SER A 50 4.09 -35.12 47.06
CA SER A 50 2.74 -35.65 46.92
C SER A 50 2.69 -36.96 46.13
N THR A 51 1.73 -37.81 46.47
CA THR A 51 1.39 -39.03 45.71
C THR A 51 0.09 -38.87 44.92
N GLN A 52 -0.56 -37.71 45.01
CA GLN A 52 -1.78 -37.35 44.30
C GLN A 52 -1.65 -35.94 43.75
N ILE A 53 -1.71 -35.80 42.44
CA ILE A 53 -1.59 -34.51 41.73
C ILE A 53 -2.67 -34.39 40.66
N LYS A 54 -2.89 -33.18 40.16
CA LYS A 54 -3.72 -32.96 38.97
C LYS A 54 -2.88 -33.06 37.70
N ILE A 55 -3.54 -33.23 36.56
CA ILE A 55 -2.88 -33.17 35.24
C ILE A 55 -2.06 -31.87 35.13
N GLY A 56 -0.78 -32.00 34.77
CA GLY A 56 0.16 -30.89 34.59
C GLY A 56 0.69 -30.24 35.88
N GLU A 57 0.32 -30.76 37.05
CA GLU A 57 0.90 -30.33 38.33
C GLU A 57 2.28 -30.98 38.54
N GLU A 58 3.21 -30.21 39.13
CA GLU A 58 4.58 -30.65 39.39
C GLU A 58 4.66 -31.46 40.68
N ILE A 59 5.43 -32.55 40.66
CA ILE A 59 5.81 -33.36 41.82
C ILE A 59 7.29 -33.13 42.06
N LYS A 60 7.67 -32.83 43.31
CA LYS A 60 9.08 -32.77 43.71
C LYS A 60 9.53 -34.11 44.22
N PHE A 61 10.39 -34.76 43.43
CA PHE A 61 11.05 -36.00 43.81
C PHE A 61 12.43 -35.69 44.41
N SER A 62 12.58 -35.92 45.72
CA SER A 62 13.82 -35.69 46.46
C SER A 62 14.55 -37.01 46.72
N LEU A 63 15.80 -37.07 46.28
CA LEU A 63 16.69 -38.20 46.45
C LEU A 63 17.79 -37.86 47.46
N SER A 64 17.79 -38.56 48.60
CA SER A 64 18.72 -38.35 49.71
C SER A 64 19.68 -39.53 49.84
N VAL A 65 20.98 -39.25 49.86
CA VAL A 65 22.06 -40.24 49.97
C VAL A 65 22.92 -39.89 51.17
N GLU A 66 22.94 -40.79 52.16
CA GLU A 66 23.81 -40.69 53.32
C GLU A 66 25.08 -41.53 53.11
N ALA A 67 26.23 -40.87 53.10
CA ALA A 67 27.54 -41.52 52.93
C ALA A 67 28.66 -40.82 53.69
N ASP A 68 29.79 -41.51 53.87
CA ASP A 68 30.99 -40.95 54.47
C ASP A 68 31.56 -39.81 53.60
N THR A 69 32.20 -38.83 54.24
CA THR A 69 32.79 -37.64 53.61
C THR A 69 33.86 -37.93 52.53
N THR A 70 34.42 -39.15 52.49
CA THR A 70 35.38 -39.57 51.46
C THR A 70 34.73 -40.31 50.28
N ALA A 71 33.41 -40.48 50.25
CA ALA A 71 32.71 -41.24 49.22
C ALA A 71 32.41 -40.39 47.97
N THR A 72 32.64 -40.96 46.78
CA THR A 72 32.25 -40.38 45.50
C THR A 72 30.83 -40.83 45.13
N ILE A 73 29.90 -39.88 44.98
CA ILE A 73 28.49 -40.13 44.66
C ILE A 73 28.17 -39.58 43.27
N VAL A 74 27.55 -40.41 42.42
CA VAL A 74 27.06 -40.01 41.09
C VAL A 74 25.56 -40.22 41.02
N PHE A 75 24.83 -39.12 40.84
CA PHE A 75 23.38 -39.11 40.65
C PHE A 75 23.01 -39.46 39.20
N PRO A 76 21.82 -40.04 38.97
CA PRO A 76 21.33 -40.30 37.63
C PRO A 76 21.01 -39.00 36.89
N GLU A 77 21.42 -38.91 35.63
CA GLU A 77 21.20 -37.76 34.75
C GLU A 77 20.56 -38.19 33.42
N GLY A 78 19.73 -37.33 32.84
CA GLY A 78 19.07 -37.53 31.54
C GLY A 78 17.57 -37.26 31.55
N ASN A 79 17.01 -36.95 30.38
CA ASN A 79 15.59 -36.58 30.26
C ASN A 79 14.63 -37.78 30.35
N ASN A 80 15.13 -39.01 30.12
CA ASN A 80 14.31 -40.22 30.07
C ASN A 80 14.30 -41.03 31.39
N LEU A 81 14.73 -40.42 32.50
CA LEU A 81 14.87 -41.11 33.79
C LEU A 81 13.53 -41.53 34.40
N PHE A 82 12.46 -40.80 34.11
CA PHE A 82 11.18 -40.90 34.82
C PHE A 82 10.03 -41.48 33.98
N LEU A 83 10.31 -41.94 32.75
CA LEU A 83 9.28 -42.46 31.83
C LEU A 83 8.38 -43.50 32.51
N PRO A 84 7.04 -43.41 32.38
CA PRO A 84 6.27 -42.53 31.47
C PRO A 84 6.01 -41.09 32.00
N LEU A 85 6.58 -40.68 33.14
CA LEU A 85 6.50 -39.30 33.64
C LEU A 85 7.54 -38.42 32.94
N GLU A 86 7.23 -37.13 32.82
CA GLU A 86 8.11 -36.15 32.18
C GLU A 86 8.96 -35.42 33.22
N LEU A 87 10.24 -35.22 32.92
CA LEU A 87 11.16 -34.40 33.72
C LEU A 87 11.02 -32.93 33.31
N LEU A 88 10.59 -32.08 34.23
CA LEU A 88 10.56 -30.64 34.05
C LEU A 88 11.93 -30.02 34.32
N GLU A 89 12.52 -30.33 35.48
CA GLU A 89 13.76 -29.71 35.93
C GLU A 89 14.55 -30.65 36.87
N ALA A 90 15.88 -30.59 36.78
CA ALA A 90 16.77 -31.25 37.72
C ALA A 90 17.53 -30.17 38.52
N TYR A 91 17.15 -29.99 39.79
CA TYR A 91 17.70 -28.95 40.67
C TYR A 91 19.13 -29.28 41.12
N ASP A 92 19.90 -28.27 41.54
CA ASP A 92 21.26 -28.47 42.06
C ASP A 92 21.29 -29.36 43.32
N THR A 93 22.39 -30.10 43.50
CA THR A 93 22.56 -31.00 44.65
C THR A 93 22.87 -30.19 45.91
N ASP A 94 22.07 -30.35 46.96
CA ASP A 94 22.32 -29.77 48.28
C ASP A 94 23.11 -30.75 49.18
N THR A 95 23.95 -30.22 50.06
CA THR A 95 24.84 -30.99 50.94
C THR A 95 24.66 -30.59 52.40
N VAL A 96 24.13 -31.48 53.23
CA VAL A 96 24.04 -31.30 54.67
C VAL A 96 25.10 -32.14 55.36
N LYS A 97 26.06 -31.50 56.03
CA LYS A 97 27.11 -32.20 56.80
C LYS A 97 26.61 -32.59 58.19
N GLN A 98 26.73 -33.87 58.53
CA GLN A 98 26.49 -34.40 59.88
C GLN A 98 27.74 -35.15 60.35
N ASP A 99 28.61 -34.46 61.09
CA ASP A 99 29.86 -34.97 61.65
C ASP A 99 30.75 -35.69 60.62
N ALA A 100 30.74 -37.03 60.62
CA ALA A 100 31.53 -37.90 59.75
C ALA A 100 30.81 -38.30 58.44
N ASN A 101 29.54 -37.94 58.26
CA ASN A 101 28.75 -38.24 57.07
C ASN A 101 28.28 -36.96 56.35
N TYR A 102 28.12 -37.04 55.03
CA TYR A 102 27.33 -36.10 54.25
C TYR A 102 25.97 -36.73 53.92
N ASN A 103 24.92 -35.91 53.99
CA ASN A 103 23.64 -36.19 53.37
C ASN A 103 23.51 -35.30 52.12
N LEU A 104 23.62 -35.91 50.95
CA LEU A 104 23.41 -35.24 49.67
C LEU A 104 21.96 -35.38 49.25
N ILE A 105 21.32 -34.26 48.89
CA ILE A 105 19.93 -34.21 48.45
C ILE A 105 19.89 -33.66 47.03
N LYS A 106 19.34 -34.44 46.10
CA LYS A 106 19.08 -34.02 44.71
C LYS A 106 17.58 -34.00 44.47
N GLU A 107 17.06 -32.91 43.95
CA GLU A 107 15.63 -32.77 43.66
C GLU A 107 15.37 -32.76 42.15
N TYR A 108 14.25 -33.35 41.76
CA TYR A 108 13.77 -33.39 40.38
C TYR A 108 12.29 -32.98 40.36
N GLY A 109 11.94 -32.01 39.53
CA GLY A 109 10.56 -31.65 39.22
C GLY A 109 10.05 -32.54 38.10
N ILE A 110 9.00 -33.31 38.36
CA ILE A 110 8.41 -34.25 37.39
C ILE A 110 6.90 -34.02 37.26
N THR A 111 6.33 -34.28 36.08
CA THR A 111 4.89 -34.11 35.84
C THR A 111 4.32 -35.15 34.88
N GLN A 112 3.00 -35.10 34.67
CA GLN A 112 2.28 -35.91 33.70
C GLN A 112 1.08 -35.16 33.13
N PHE A 113 0.87 -35.27 31.82
CA PHE A 113 -0.20 -34.60 31.09
C PHE A 113 -1.45 -35.46 30.86
N ASP A 114 -1.39 -36.74 31.24
CA ASP A 114 -2.50 -37.67 31.17
C ASP A 114 -2.98 -38.10 32.56
N SER A 115 -4.30 -38.25 32.73
CA SER A 115 -4.88 -38.81 33.96
C SER A 115 -4.59 -40.30 34.06
N GLY A 116 -4.22 -40.78 35.25
CA GLY A 116 -3.93 -42.19 35.44
C GLY A 116 -3.17 -42.51 36.71
N THR A 117 -2.78 -43.77 36.86
CA THR A 117 -1.84 -44.19 37.91
C THR A 117 -0.50 -44.49 37.26
N TYR A 118 0.55 -43.82 37.72
CA TYR A 118 1.90 -43.95 37.21
C TYR A 118 2.86 -44.34 38.33
N TYR A 119 4.03 -44.85 37.96
CA TYR A 119 5.08 -45.24 38.88
C TYR A 119 6.36 -44.50 38.53
N ILE A 120 6.96 -43.85 39.51
CA ILE A 120 8.34 -43.37 39.44
C ILE A 120 9.23 -44.61 39.45
N PRO A 121 10.06 -44.84 38.40
CA PRO A 121 10.90 -46.02 38.31
C PRO A 121 12.02 -45.99 39.35
N LYS A 122 12.62 -47.16 39.61
CA LYS A 122 13.77 -47.27 40.50
C LYS A 122 14.99 -46.64 39.83
N LEU A 123 15.57 -45.62 40.47
CA LEU A 123 16.74 -44.94 39.96
C LEU A 123 18.03 -45.58 40.47
N LYS A 124 19.04 -45.67 39.61
CA LYS A 124 20.36 -46.20 39.93
C LYS A 124 21.30 -45.06 40.35
N ILE A 125 21.95 -45.21 41.49
CA ILE A 125 22.95 -44.28 42.03
C ILE A 125 24.25 -45.04 42.25
N LEU A 126 25.38 -44.42 41.92
CA LEU A 126 26.70 -45.02 42.16
C LEU A 126 27.34 -44.35 43.38
N ILE A 127 27.67 -45.15 44.39
CA ILE A 127 28.45 -44.70 45.56
C ILE A 127 29.74 -45.53 45.56
N ASN A 128 30.90 -44.87 45.40
CA ASN A 128 32.20 -45.53 45.24
C ASN A 128 32.16 -46.66 44.18
N GLU A 129 31.61 -46.35 43.01
CA GLU A 129 31.44 -47.28 41.88
C GLU A 129 30.47 -48.47 42.12
N LYS A 130 29.85 -48.56 43.30
CA LYS A 130 28.85 -49.57 43.62
C LYS A 130 27.44 -49.04 43.36
N ALA A 131 26.62 -49.84 42.68
CA ALA A 131 25.25 -49.47 42.34
C ALA A 131 24.28 -49.69 43.52
N PHE A 132 23.50 -48.65 43.81
CA PHE A 132 22.35 -48.66 44.72
C PHE A 132 21.11 -48.24 43.94
N PHE A 133 19.96 -48.75 44.36
CA PHE A 133 18.68 -48.47 43.70
C PHE A 133 17.70 -47.87 44.68
N THR A 134 16.90 -46.91 44.21
CA THR A 134 15.78 -46.37 44.98
C THR A 134 14.58 -47.32 44.95
N ASP A 135 13.62 -47.06 45.82
CA ASP A 135 12.29 -47.66 45.69
C ASP A 135 11.49 -46.99 44.57
N SER A 136 10.51 -47.73 44.05
CA SER A 136 9.53 -47.20 43.09
C SER A 136 8.36 -46.62 43.84
N ILE A 137 7.88 -45.45 43.41
CA ILE A 137 6.83 -44.70 44.11
C ILE A 137 5.62 -44.60 43.20
N ARG A 138 4.44 -44.95 43.73
CA ARG A 138 3.16 -44.84 43.01
C ARG A 138 2.61 -43.42 43.12
N VAL A 139 2.21 -42.86 41.99
CA VAL A 139 1.60 -41.52 41.87
C VAL A 139 0.26 -41.63 41.15
N ALA A 140 -0.77 -40.97 41.65
CA ALA A 140 -2.07 -40.85 41.00
C ALA A 140 -2.26 -39.44 40.43
N VAL A 141 -2.58 -39.36 39.13
CA VAL A 141 -2.83 -38.12 38.40
C VAL A 141 -4.33 -38.02 38.16
N ALA A 142 -4.97 -37.07 38.86
CA ALA A 142 -6.39 -36.81 38.77
C ALA A 142 -6.69 -35.85 37.62
N ASP A 143 -7.77 -36.12 36.90
CA ASP A 143 -8.32 -35.20 35.92
C ASP A 143 -8.95 -33.97 36.61
N VAL A 144 -9.02 -32.85 35.89
CA VAL A 144 -9.67 -31.63 36.35
C VAL A 144 -11.10 -31.64 35.82
N PRO A 145 -12.14 -31.72 36.66
CA PRO A 145 -13.51 -31.75 36.19
C PRO A 145 -13.86 -30.44 35.49
N VAL A 146 -14.01 -30.49 34.17
CA VAL A 146 -14.58 -29.40 33.38
C VAL A 146 -16.10 -29.48 33.45
N ASP A 147 -16.74 -28.50 34.09
CA ASP A 147 -18.21 -28.41 34.20
C ASP A 147 -18.80 -27.97 32.86
N THR A 148 -18.94 -28.93 31.93
CA THR A 148 -19.50 -28.71 30.59
C THR A 148 -20.99 -28.43 30.60
N LEU A 149 -21.69 -28.61 31.74
CA LEU A 149 -23.13 -28.38 31.86
C LEU A 149 -23.51 -26.93 32.17
N LYS A 150 -22.57 -26.11 32.68
CA LYS A 150 -22.80 -24.67 32.94
C LYS A 150 -22.27 -23.75 31.85
N GLN A 151 -21.56 -24.29 30.85
CA GLN A 151 -21.03 -23.51 29.76
C GLN A 151 -22.07 -23.42 28.64
N GLN A 152 -22.70 -22.26 28.50
CA GLN A 152 -23.60 -21.97 27.38
C GLN A 152 -22.80 -22.07 26.08
N MET A 153 -23.15 -23.01 25.20
CA MET A 153 -22.53 -23.13 23.88
C MET A 153 -22.83 -21.85 23.11
N PHE A 154 -21.82 -21.01 22.92
CA PHE A 154 -21.93 -19.83 22.07
C PHE A 154 -21.79 -20.25 20.61
N ASP A 155 -22.63 -19.68 19.77
CA ASP A 155 -22.54 -19.85 18.32
C ASP A 155 -21.17 -19.34 17.84
N ILE A 156 -20.63 -19.97 16.80
CA ILE A 156 -19.33 -19.57 16.23
C ILE A 156 -19.44 -18.09 15.83
N LYS A 157 -18.58 -17.24 16.40
CA LYS A 157 -18.57 -15.81 16.07
C LYS A 157 -18.47 -15.67 14.56
N LYS A 158 -19.43 -14.93 13.96
CA LYS A 158 -19.36 -14.61 12.53
C LYS A 158 -18.04 -13.92 12.23
N ILE A 159 -17.37 -14.38 11.18
CA ILE A 159 -16.20 -13.71 10.61
C ILE A 159 -16.66 -12.28 10.32
N THR A 160 -16.10 -11.32 11.04
CA THR A 160 -16.45 -9.92 10.89
C THR A 160 -15.84 -9.47 9.58
N ALA A 161 -16.67 -9.11 8.61
CA ALA A 161 -16.18 -8.52 7.37
C ALA A 161 -15.38 -7.27 7.75
N VAL A 162 -14.09 -7.26 7.40
CA VAL A 162 -13.29 -6.05 7.52
C VAL A 162 -13.83 -5.10 6.45
N ASP A 163 -14.54 -4.07 6.89
CA ASP A 163 -14.92 -2.98 6.00
C ASP A 163 -13.64 -2.41 5.40
N LYS A 164 -13.46 -2.56 4.08
CA LYS A 164 -12.36 -1.89 3.35
C LYS A 164 -12.43 -0.41 3.72
N GLY A 165 -11.32 0.13 4.25
CA GLY A 165 -11.25 1.49 4.77
C GLY A 165 -11.83 2.50 3.79
N SER A 166 -12.59 3.48 4.30
CA SER A 166 -13.26 4.48 3.47
C SER A 166 -12.25 5.10 2.51
N SER A 167 -12.50 4.96 1.21
CA SER A 167 -11.64 5.58 0.19
C SER A 167 -11.53 7.07 0.45
N ASN A 168 -10.29 7.57 0.50
CA ASN A 168 -9.96 8.97 0.70
C ASN A 168 -10.12 9.80 -0.60
N TRP A 169 -11.12 9.49 -1.43
CA TRP A 169 -11.39 10.18 -2.70
C TRP A 169 -11.51 11.71 -2.51
N TRP A 170 -11.97 12.16 -1.34
CA TRP A 170 -12.14 13.58 -1.03
C TRP A 170 -10.80 14.36 -0.93
N ILE A 171 -9.69 13.66 -0.64
CA ILE A 171 -8.34 14.26 -0.64
C ILE A 171 -7.94 14.65 -2.06
N TYR A 172 -8.20 13.78 -3.04
CA TYR A 172 -7.93 14.08 -4.45
C TYR A 172 -8.78 15.26 -4.95
N LEU A 173 -10.05 15.35 -4.51
CA LEU A 173 -10.91 16.49 -4.80
C LEU A 173 -10.35 17.81 -4.22
N LEU A 174 -9.80 17.79 -3.00
CA LEU A 174 -9.15 18.96 -2.39
C LEU A 174 -7.88 19.38 -3.14
N ILE A 175 -7.07 18.42 -3.61
CA ILE A 175 -5.87 18.70 -4.42
C ILE A 175 -6.24 19.41 -5.72
N VAL A 176 -7.27 18.91 -6.42
CA VAL A 176 -7.74 19.53 -7.67
C VAL A 176 -8.28 20.94 -7.44
N LEU A 177 -9.06 21.15 -6.37
CA LEU A 177 -9.52 22.49 -5.97
C LEU A 177 -8.35 23.43 -5.65
N GLY A 178 -7.33 22.93 -4.96
CA GLY A 178 -6.11 23.69 -4.65
C GLY A 178 -5.36 24.13 -5.91
N LEU A 179 -5.19 23.24 -6.88
CA LEU A 179 -4.56 23.57 -8.17
C LEU A 179 -5.37 24.60 -8.97
N MET A 180 -6.70 24.47 -8.98
CA MET A 180 -7.59 25.42 -9.64
C MET A 180 -7.46 26.83 -9.04
N ALA A 181 -7.41 26.93 -7.70
CA ALA A 181 -7.23 28.20 -7.00
C ALA A 181 -5.86 28.83 -7.29
N LEU A 182 -4.79 28.03 -7.31
CA LEU A 182 -3.44 28.48 -7.67
C LEU A 182 -3.37 29.03 -9.10
N PHE A 183 -3.99 28.32 -10.05
CA PHE A 183 -4.02 28.75 -11.45
C PHE A 183 -4.82 30.05 -11.64
N GLY A 184 -5.95 30.17 -10.94
CA GLY A 184 -6.75 31.40 -10.90
C GLY A 184 -5.97 32.59 -10.32
N ALA A 185 -5.25 32.40 -9.21
CA ALA A 185 -4.42 33.42 -8.59
C ALA A 185 -3.26 33.86 -9.50
N TYR A 186 -2.59 32.91 -10.16
CA TYR A 186 -1.53 33.19 -11.13
C TYR A 186 -2.04 34.02 -12.31
N PHE A 187 -3.18 33.64 -12.89
CA PHE A 187 -3.79 34.37 -14.01
C PHE A 187 -4.23 35.78 -13.61
N TYR A 188 -4.82 35.93 -12.42
CA TYR A 188 -5.19 37.24 -11.87
C TYR A 188 -3.99 38.18 -11.74
N PHE A 189 -2.88 37.67 -11.18
CA PHE A 189 -1.63 38.42 -11.04
C PHE A 189 -1.04 38.84 -12.39
N PHE A 190 -1.04 37.94 -13.37
CA PHE A 190 -0.52 38.22 -14.71
C PHE A 190 -1.30 39.35 -15.43
N VAL A 191 -2.63 39.37 -15.28
CA VAL A 191 -3.48 40.42 -15.87
C VAL A 191 -3.23 41.79 -15.25
N LEU A 192 -2.96 41.86 -13.94
CA LEU A 192 -2.60 43.12 -13.27
C LEU A 192 -1.31 43.71 -13.82
N GLN A 193 -0.28 42.89 -14.02
CA GLN A 193 1.03 43.33 -14.51
C GLN A 193 0.99 43.91 -15.94
N LEU A 194 0.10 43.38 -16.79
CA LEU A 194 -0.14 43.88 -18.15
C LEU A 194 -0.80 45.27 -18.17
N ARG A 195 -1.62 45.61 -17.17
CA ARG A 195 -2.30 46.90 -17.07
C ARG A 195 -1.33 48.03 -16.74
N GLU A 196 -0.38 47.80 -15.84
CA GLU A 196 0.60 48.81 -15.44
C GLU A 196 1.55 49.20 -16.57
N LYS A 197 1.98 48.23 -17.39
CA LYS A 197 2.88 48.48 -18.53
C LYS A 197 2.22 49.35 -19.61
N GLN A 198 0.91 49.23 -19.79
CA GLN A 198 0.14 50.02 -20.77
C GLN A 198 -0.03 51.48 -20.32
N GLN A 199 -0.22 51.73 -19.02
CA GLN A 199 -0.39 53.09 -18.49
C GLN A 199 0.91 53.91 -18.54
N LYS A 200 2.07 53.28 -18.39
CA LYS A 200 3.37 53.97 -18.44
C LYS A 200 3.72 54.49 -19.84
N LYS A 201 3.27 53.83 -20.92
CA LYS A 201 3.52 54.26 -22.30
C LYS A 201 2.73 55.53 -22.69
N LYS A 202 1.55 55.73 -22.13
CA LYS A 202 0.69 56.89 -22.44
C LYS A 202 1.17 58.23 -21.86
N LYS A 203 2.13 58.24 -20.92
CA LYS A 203 2.62 59.46 -20.24
C LYS A 203 3.83 60.11 -20.91
N ALA A 204 4.37 59.54 -21.99
CA ALA A 204 5.66 59.94 -22.55
C ALA A 204 5.59 60.87 -23.79
N GLU A 205 4.40 61.27 -24.27
CA GLU A 205 4.27 62.20 -25.40
C GLU A 205 4.15 63.64 -24.90
N ILE A 206 5.27 64.37 -24.87
CA ILE A 206 5.28 65.85 -24.77
C ILE A 206 5.04 66.40 -26.18
N PRO A 207 4.10 67.36 -26.38
CA PRO A 207 3.82 67.96 -27.68
C PRO A 207 5.07 68.56 -28.37
N PRO A 208 5.17 68.50 -29.72
CA PRO A 208 6.34 68.98 -30.46
C PRO A 208 6.67 70.47 -30.24
N TYR A 209 5.66 71.33 -30.20
CA TYR A 209 5.82 72.76 -29.90
C TYR A 209 6.48 73.03 -28.53
N ASP A 210 5.99 72.40 -27.47
CA ASP A 210 6.53 72.59 -26.12
C ASP A 210 7.95 72.05 -26.01
N ARG A 211 8.25 70.95 -26.73
CA ARG A 211 9.58 70.38 -26.83
C ARG A 211 10.55 71.34 -27.51
N ALA A 212 10.16 71.96 -28.61
CA ALA A 212 11.01 72.91 -29.36
C ALA A 212 11.36 74.14 -28.51
N LEU A 213 10.40 74.75 -27.83
CA LEU A 213 10.66 75.89 -26.94
C LEU A 213 11.57 75.52 -25.76
N LEU A 214 11.38 74.32 -25.19
CA LEU A 214 12.25 73.83 -24.12
C LEU A 214 13.69 73.65 -24.63
N GLN A 215 13.88 73.02 -25.79
CA GLN A 215 15.19 72.82 -26.40
C GLN A 215 15.88 74.13 -26.78
N LEU A 216 15.14 75.14 -27.28
CA LEU A 216 15.68 76.47 -27.54
C LEU A 216 16.17 77.15 -26.25
N ASN A 217 15.41 77.05 -25.17
CA ASN A 217 15.82 77.57 -23.86
C ASN A 217 17.03 76.82 -23.27
N GLU A 218 17.16 75.51 -23.52
CA GLU A 218 18.35 74.74 -23.15
C GLU A 218 19.57 75.14 -23.98
N LEU A 219 19.38 75.41 -25.27
CA LEU A 219 20.42 75.89 -26.17
C LEU A 219 20.98 77.25 -25.72
N ASP A 220 20.13 78.16 -25.23
CA ASP A 220 20.58 79.45 -24.66
C ASP A 220 21.40 79.30 -23.37
N LYS A 221 21.11 78.28 -22.58
CA LYS A 221 21.85 77.96 -21.34
C LYS A 221 23.13 77.17 -21.62
N SER A 222 23.33 76.71 -22.85
CA SER A 222 24.50 75.94 -23.23
C SER A 222 25.78 76.80 -23.17
N ARG A 223 26.92 76.15 -22.93
CA ARG A 223 28.23 76.82 -22.91
C ARG A 223 28.85 76.96 -24.31
N LEU A 224 28.11 76.63 -25.38
CA LEU A 224 28.62 76.58 -26.76
C LEU A 224 29.08 77.96 -27.24
N LEU A 225 28.28 79.00 -26.98
CA LEU A 225 28.66 80.38 -27.34
C LEU A 225 29.84 80.89 -26.49
N LEU A 226 29.87 80.55 -25.19
CA LEU A 226 30.98 80.90 -24.29
C LEU A 226 32.32 80.29 -24.73
N ASN A 227 32.29 79.10 -25.32
CA ASN A 227 33.46 78.40 -25.82
C ASN A 227 33.83 78.78 -27.28
N SER A 228 33.16 79.78 -27.87
CA SER A 228 33.31 80.16 -29.29
C SER A 228 32.98 79.01 -30.27
N GLU A 229 32.13 78.06 -29.88
CA GLU A 229 31.71 76.91 -30.68
C GLU A 229 30.45 77.23 -31.53
N TYR A 230 30.54 78.26 -32.38
CA TYR A 230 29.43 78.70 -33.24
C TYR A 230 28.88 77.58 -34.15
N LYS A 231 29.74 76.68 -34.64
CA LYS A 231 29.32 75.52 -35.45
C LYS A 231 28.39 74.58 -34.68
N GLY A 232 28.70 74.30 -33.42
CA GLY A 232 27.86 73.46 -32.55
C GLY A 232 26.51 74.15 -32.30
N TYR A 233 26.55 75.43 -31.95
CA TYR A 233 25.34 76.21 -31.68
C TYR A 233 24.36 76.24 -32.87
N TYR A 234 24.85 76.58 -34.07
CA TYR A 234 24.02 76.56 -35.28
C TYR A 234 23.64 75.15 -35.76
N SER A 235 24.33 74.10 -35.31
CA SER A 235 23.91 72.72 -35.60
C SER A 235 22.68 72.36 -34.79
N GLU A 236 22.71 72.62 -33.49
CA GLU A 236 21.56 72.42 -32.59
C GLU A 236 20.39 73.33 -32.96
N LEU A 237 20.62 74.63 -33.19
CA LEU A 237 19.57 75.59 -33.53
C LEU A 237 18.76 75.14 -34.76
N THR A 238 19.46 74.70 -35.82
CA THR A 238 18.78 74.21 -37.02
C THR A 238 18.16 72.83 -36.83
N ASN A 239 18.70 72.00 -35.94
CA ASN A 239 18.15 70.68 -35.67
C ASN A 239 16.80 70.81 -34.95
N ILE A 240 16.72 71.70 -33.96
CA ILE A 240 15.48 72.00 -33.22
C ILE A 240 14.39 72.49 -34.17
N VAL A 241 14.68 73.48 -35.02
CA VAL A 241 13.66 74.01 -35.96
C VAL A 241 13.25 73.00 -37.02
N ARG A 242 14.19 72.18 -37.53
CA ARG A 242 13.89 71.12 -38.51
C ARG A 242 13.05 70.02 -37.88
N GLN A 243 13.42 69.54 -36.70
CA GLN A 243 12.65 68.53 -35.97
C GLN A 243 11.24 69.03 -35.67
N TYR A 244 11.09 70.28 -35.24
CA TYR A 244 9.78 70.89 -35.02
C TYR A 244 8.94 70.94 -36.29
N ILE A 245 9.50 71.43 -37.40
CA ILE A 245 8.80 71.50 -38.69
C ILE A 245 8.44 70.09 -39.20
N GLU A 246 9.29 69.09 -38.99
CA GLU A 246 9.03 67.71 -39.40
C GLU A 246 7.88 67.07 -38.61
N GLU A 247 7.85 67.27 -37.31
CA GLU A 247 6.79 66.72 -36.44
C GLU A 247 5.44 67.44 -36.66
N GLU A 248 5.42 68.77 -36.84
CA GLU A 248 4.17 69.55 -36.98
C GLU A 248 3.66 69.62 -38.44
N VAL A 249 4.53 69.92 -39.41
CA VAL A 249 4.15 70.10 -40.82
C VAL A 249 4.20 68.76 -41.60
N ARG A 250 4.69 67.68 -40.97
CA ARG A 250 4.78 66.32 -41.55
C ARG A 250 5.54 66.27 -42.88
N ILE A 251 6.65 66.98 -42.95
CA ILE A 251 7.60 66.96 -44.07
C ILE A 251 8.98 66.51 -43.58
N ASP A 252 9.73 65.75 -44.38
CA ASP A 252 11.06 65.23 -43.96
C ASP A 252 12.11 66.36 -43.88
N ALA A 253 12.06 67.21 -42.86
CA ALA A 253 12.87 68.43 -42.75
C ALA A 253 14.31 68.16 -42.29
N LEU A 254 14.55 67.10 -41.52
CA LEU A 254 15.87 66.66 -41.09
C LEU A 254 16.68 66.10 -42.26
N GLU A 255 16.02 65.40 -43.18
CA GLU A 255 16.66 64.78 -44.35
C GLU A 255 16.77 65.70 -45.57
N SER A 256 16.09 66.86 -45.54
CA SER A 256 16.07 67.81 -46.67
C SER A 256 17.22 68.81 -46.60
N THR A 257 17.82 69.16 -47.73
CA THR A 257 18.73 70.32 -47.82
C THR A 257 17.99 71.64 -47.53
N THR A 258 18.70 72.72 -47.21
CA THR A 258 18.08 74.04 -46.96
C THR A 258 17.18 74.51 -48.12
N ALA A 259 17.58 74.27 -49.37
CA ALA A 259 16.78 74.64 -50.54
C ALA A 259 15.54 73.74 -50.71
N GLU A 260 15.66 72.44 -50.46
CA GLU A 260 14.55 71.50 -50.54
C GLU A 260 13.52 71.72 -49.44
N LEU A 261 13.96 72.00 -48.21
CA LEU A 261 13.07 72.29 -47.09
C LEU A 261 12.19 73.51 -47.39
N ILE A 262 12.79 74.60 -47.88
CA ILE A 262 12.02 75.81 -48.23
C ILE A 262 11.02 75.52 -49.35
N ARG A 263 11.40 74.76 -50.39
CA ARG A 263 10.47 74.36 -51.46
C ARG A 263 9.32 73.47 -50.94
N LYS A 264 9.60 72.56 -50.02
CA LYS A 264 8.57 71.71 -49.39
C LYS A 264 7.58 72.56 -48.58
N ILE A 265 8.06 73.55 -47.83
CA ILE A 265 7.22 74.48 -47.05
C ILE A 265 6.38 75.36 -47.99
N GLU A 266 6.97 75.91 -49.06
CA GLU A 266 6.24 76.68 -50.09
C GLU A 266 5.16 75.82 -50.76
N ALA A 267 5.46 74.55 -51.06
CA ALA A 267 4.47 73.63 -51.64
C ALA A 267 3.31 73.29 -50.67
N GLN A 268 3.57 73.17 -49.37
CA GLN A 268 2.52 72.97 -48.35
C GLN A 268 1.62 74.20 -48.21
N LYS A 269 2.22 75.39 -48.34
CA LYS A 269 1.50 76.66 -48.39
C LYS A 269 0.62 76.76 -49.65
N ASP A 270 1.16 76.47 -50.83
CA ASP A 270 0.43 76.49 -52.10
C ASP A 270 -0.74 75.49 -52.12
N ALA A 271 -0.57 74.35 -51.43
CA ALA A 271 -1.60 73.32 -51.28
C ALA A 271 -2.68 73.67 -50.22
N GLY A 272 -2.53 74.78 -49.49
CA GLY A 272 -3.49 75.25 -48.49
C GLY A 272 -3.44 74.53 -47.13
N TYR A 273 -2.39 73.74 -46.87
CA TYR A 273 -2.20 73.03 -45.60
C TYR A 273 -1.43 73.84 -44.56
N LEU A 274 -0.82 74.97 -44.95
CA LEU A 274 -0.01 75.84 -44.08
C LEU A 274 -0.14 77.32 -44.51
N ASP A 275 -0.77 78.16 -43.69
CA ASP A 275 -0.93 79.60 -43.98
C ASP A 275 0.21 80.45 -43.36
N LEU A 276 1.44 80.21 -43.81
CA LEU A 276 2.63 80.93 -43.31
C LEU A 276 2.87 82.22 -44.10
N LYS A 277 3.23 83.33 -43.43
CA LYS A 277 3.62 84.58 -44.11
C LYS A 277 4.90 84.36 -44.92
N ASP A 278 5.00 85.01 -46.09
CA ASP A 278 6.21 84.92 -46.94
C ASP A 278 7.46 85.45 -46.23
N GLU A 279 7.27 86.41 -45.33
CA GLU A 279 8.34 86.95 -44.49
C GLU A 279 8.92 85.88 -43.55
N THR A 280 8.10 85.02 -42.96
CA THR A 280 8.52 83.93 -42.07
C THR A 280 9.31 82.87 -42.82
N ILE A 281 8.88 82.49 -44.04
CA ILE A 281 9.61 81.58 -44.92
C ILE A 281 10.99 82.18 -45.27
N LYS A 282 11.02 83.48 -45.61
CA LYS A 282 12.26 84.19 -45.91
C LYS A 282 13.20 84.26 -44.71
N ASN A 283 12.68 84.50 -43.51
CA ASN A 283 13.45 84.53 -42.27
C ASN A 283 14.05 83.14 -41.95
N LEU A 284 13.26 82.07 -42.07
CA LEU A 284 13.74 80.69 -41.92
C LEU A 284 14.87 80.40 -42.92
N LYS A 285 14.69 80.77 -44.18
CA LYS A 285 15.71 80.62 -45.23
C LYS A 285 17.01 81.35 -44.87
N ASN A 286 16.92 82.60 -44.40
CA ASN A 286 18.09 83.39 -44.01
C ASN A 286 18.85 82.77 -42.83
N VAL A 287 18.14 82.28 -41.81
CA VAL A 287 18.75 81.61 -40.64
C VAL A 287 19.44 80.31 -41.07
N LEU A 288 18.78 79.49 -41.90
CA LEU A 288 19.36 78.24 -42.40
C LEU A 288 20.59 78.49 -43.29
N GLN A 289 20.56 79.52 -44.14
CA GLN A 289 21.73 79.91 -44.95
C GLN A 289 22.88 80.44 -44.10
N THR A 290 22.59 81.22 -43.06
CA THR A 290 23.60 81.69 -42.10
C THR A 290 24.22 80.50 -41.37
N ALA A 291 23.41 79.54 -40.93
CA ALA A 291 23.88 78.30 -40.34
C ALA A 291 24.79 77.50 -41.29
N ASP A 292 24.44 77.39 -42.57
CA ASP A 292 25.26 76.71 -43.58
C ASP A 292 26.62 77.41 -43.77
N LEU A 293 26.66 78.75 -43.80
CA LEU A 293 27.90 79.52 -43.85
C LEU A 293 28.78 79.31 -42.60
N VAL A 294 28.17 79.22 -41.42
CA VAL A 294 28.91 78.93 -40.17
C VAL A 294 29.46 77.50 -40.18
N LYS A 295 28.65 76.52 -40.61
CA LYS A 295 29.01 75.08 -40.59
C LYS A 295 30.08 74.70 -41.60
N PHE A 296 30.00 75.26 -42.81
CA PHE A 296 30.84 74.86 -43.94
C PHE A 296 31.89 75.90 -44.33
N ALA A 297 31.56 77.20 -44.25
CA ALA A 297 32.50 78.28 -44.59
C ALA A 297 33.27 78.82 -43.37
N LYS A 298 33.06 78.24 -42.17
CA LYS A 298 33.70 78.65 -40.89
C LYS A 298 33.52 80.14 -40.57
N SER A 299 32.41 80.72 -41.02
CA SER A 299 32.04 82.10 -40.70
C SER A 299 31.83 82.24 -39.19
N LYS A 300 32.20 83.41 -38.64
CA LYS A 300 31.96 83.79 -37.24
C LYS A 300 31.05 85.00 -37.21
N PRO A 301 29.73 84.80 -37.09
CA PRO A 301 28.78 85.90 -36.97
C PRO A 301 29.03 86.68 -35.68
N ASP A 302 28.66 87.95 -35.67
CA ASP A 302 28.65 88.74 -34.46
C ASP A 302 27.58 88.23 -33.48
N ASP A 303 27.81 88.37 -32.17
CA ASP A 303 26.92 87.84 -31.14
C ASP A 303 25.49 88.45 -31.23
N ALA A 304 25.39 89.68 -31.76
CA ALA A 304 24.11 90.32 -32.06
C ALA A 304 23.31 89.56 -33.16
N VAL A 305 24.00 89.03 -34.17
CA VAL A 305 23.39 88.25 -35.26
C VAL A 305 22.94 86.89 -34.74
N VAL A 306 23.77 86.23 -33.91
CA VAL A 306 23.41 84.94 -33.29
C VAL A 306 22.14 85.06 -32.45
N LYS A 307 22.03 86.12 -31.64
CA LYS A 307 20.85 86.37 -30.81
C LYS A 307 19.61 86.71 -31.64
N ALA A 308 19.79 87.43 -32.75
CA ALA A 308 18.72 87.72 -33.70
C ALA A 308 18.21 86.43 -34.37
N ASP A 309 19.12 85.57 -34.86
CA ASP A 309 18.77 84.29 -35.49
C ASP A 309 18.03 83.36 -34.54
N ARG A 310 18.45 83.28 -33.28
CA ARG A 310 17.73 82.52 -32.24
C ARG A 310 16.31 83.02 -32.04
N ASN A 311 16.12 84.34 -31.92
CA ASN A 311 14.78 84.92 -31.74
C ASN A 311 13.91 84.75 -32.99
N LEU A 312 14.52 84.79 -34.18
CA LEU A 312 13.82 84.47 -35.43
C LEU A 312 13.33 83.02 -35.42
N VAL A 313 14.14 82.06 -34.95
CA VAL A 313 13.73 80.65 -34.86
C VAL A 313 12.58 80.45 -33.87
N GLU A 314 12.61 81.08 -32.70
CA GLU A 314 11.48 81.03 -31.77
C GLU A 314 10.21 81.59 -32.40
N ASN A 315 10.30 82.75 -33.08
CA ASN A 315 9.16 83.33 -33.78
C ASN A 315 8.65 82.44 -34.91
N ILE A 316 9.54 81.76 -35.65
CA ILE A 316 9.15 80.80 -36.69
C ILE A 316 8.38 79.62 -36.07
N VAL A 317 8.82 79.09 -34.93
CA VAL A 317 8.11 78.02 -34.20
C VAL A 317 6.71 78.47 -33.77
N VAL A 318 6.58 79.71 -33.27
CA VAL A 318 5.28 80.29 -32.87
C VAL A 318 4.37 80.50 -34.08
N GLU A 319 4.85 81.17 -35.13
CA GLU A 319 4.04 81.48 -36.31
C GLU A 319 3.67 80.22 -37.11
N THR A 320 4.51 79.19 -37.11
CA THR A 320 4.19 77.90 -37.77
C THR A 320 3.05 77.18 -37.05
N LYS A 321 3.00 77.24 -35.72
CA LYS A 321 1.88 76.68 -34.94
C LYS A 321 0.56 77.39 -35.26
N GLU A 322 0.59 78.72 -35.36
CA GLU A 322 -0.60 79.54 -35.65
C GLU A 322 -1.08 79.39 -37.11
N ALA A 323 -0.17 79.04 -38.03
CA ALA A 323 -0.43 78.91 -39.46
C ALA A 323 -1.06 77.56 -39.89
N ILE A 324 -1.07 76.56 -39.03
CA ILE A 324 -1.72 75.28 -39.31
C ILE A 324 -3.22 75.45 -39.06
N PRO A 325 -4.10 75.28 -40.07
CA PRO A 325 -5.53 75.39 -39.87
C PRO A 325 -5.98 74.32 -38.86
N GLU A 326 -6.53 74.75 -37.72
CA GLU A 326 -7.13 73.83 -36.75
C GLU A 326 -8.27 73.06 -37.45
N ILE A 327 -8.04 71.77 -37.71
CA ILE A 327 -9.15 70.83 -37.91
C ILE A 327 -9.95 70.91 -36.60
N SER A 328 -11.23 71.28 -36.68
CA SER A 328 -12.12 71.44 -35.51
C SER A 328 -11.85 70.35 -34.48
N GLU A 329 -11.42 70.73 -33.27
CA GLU A 329 -11.06 69.79 -32.19
C GLU A 329 -12.18 68.75 -31.96
N GLU A 330 -13.44 69.12 -32.21
CA GLU A 330 -14.57 68.21 -32.10
C GLU A 330 -14.56 67.08 -33.13
N GLU A 331 -14.14 67.33 -34.37
CA GLU A 331 -14.11 66.31 -35.43
C GLU A 331 -12.95 65.34 -35.23
N LEU A 332 -11.79 65.85 -34.84
CA LEU A 332 -10.61 65.04 -34.55
C LEU A 332 -10.84 64.16 -33.31
N ARG A 333 -11.45 64.71 -32.26
CA ARG A 333 -11.86 63.94 -31.08
C ARG A 333 -12.89 62.85 -31.41
N LYS A 334 -13.84 63.13 -32.30
CA LYS A 334 -14.83 62.12 -32.74
C LYS A 334 -14.17 60.96 -33.48
N ASP A 335 -13.22 61.23 -34.37
CA ASP A 335 -12.50 60.18 -35.10
C ASP A 335 -11.56 59.36 -34.19
N GLU A 336 -10.86 60.01 -33.26
CA GLU A 336 -10.04 59.34 -32.26
C GLU A 336 -10.88 58.49 -31.29
N GLU A 337 -11.99 59.01 -30.79
CA GLU A 337 -12.93 58.26 -29.96
C GLU A 337 -13.50 57.06 -30.71
N TYR A 338 -13.82 57.22 -32.00
CA TYR A 338 -14.31 56.14 -32.84
C TYR A 338 -13.26 55.04 -33.00
N LYS A 339 -12.00 55.40 -33.32
CA LYS A 339 -10.88 54.46 -33.42
C LYS A 339 -10.61 53.75 -32.08
N LEU A 340 -10.66 54.47 -30.96
CA LEU A 340 -10.50 53.89 -29.63
C LEU A 340 -11.63 52.91 -29.29
N ARG A 341 -12.89 53.23 -29.61
CA ARG A 341 -14.03 52.31 -29.43
C ARG A 341 -13.84 51.03 -30.24
N LEU A 342 -13.43 51.13 -31.50
CA LEU A 342 -13.16 49.95 -32.34
C LEU A 342 -12.04 49.08 -31.75
N LEU A 343 -10.95 49.68 -31.28
CA LEU A 343 -9.86 48.96 -30.63
C LEU A 343 -10.29 48.32 -29.30
N GLU A 344 -11.14 48.98 -28.51
CA GLU A 344 -11.71 48.42 -27.29
C GLU A 344 -12.64 47.25 -27.57
N GLU A 345 -13.49 47.35 -28.60
CA GLU A 345 -14.35 46.26 -29.03
C GLU A 345 -13.54 45.06 -29.51
N GLN A 346 -12.49 45.27 -30.32
CA GLN A 346 -11.58 44.21 -30.74
C GLN A 346 -10.88 43.56 -29.55
N ARG A 347 -10.39 44.35 -28.58
CA ARG A 347 -9.77 43.84 -27.36
C ARG A 347 -10.75 43.07 -26.48
N LYS A 348 -12.00 43.53 -26.35
CA LYS A 348 -13.07 42.82 -25.62
C LYS A 348 -13.38 41.48 -26.29
N LYS A 349 -13.54 41.46 -27.62
CA LYS A 349 -13.75 40.23 -28.41
C LYS A 349 -12.58 39.25 -28.27
N GLN A 350 -11.34 39.73 -28.33
CA GLN A 350 -10.15 38.89 -28.15
C GLN A 350 -10.06 38.31 -26.73
N ARG A 351 -10.30 39.13 -25.69
CA ARG A 351 -10.34 38.65 -24.30
C ARG A 351 -11.42 37.61 -24.10
N PHE A 352 -12.63 37.87 -24.59
CA PHE A 352 -13.73 36.91 -24.52
C PHE A 352 -13.38 35.58 -25.20
N ARG A 353 -12.83 35.62 -26.43
CA ARG A 353 -12.39 34.42 -27.14
C ARG A 353 -11.33 33.64 -26.35
N ASN A 354 -10.32 34.32 -25.82
CA ASN A 354 -9.26 33.67 -25.05
C ASN A 354 -9.79 33.08 -23.73
N THR A 355 -10.72 33.77 -23.06
CA THR A 355 -11.41 33.25 -21.87
C THR A 355 -12.20 31.98 -22.21
N VAL A 356 -12.98 32.00 -23.31
CA VAL A 356 -13.75 30.82 -23.74
C VAL A 356 -12.83 29.63 -24.06
N ILE A 357 -11.76 29.84 -24.80
CA ILE A 357 -10.78 28.78 -25.12
C ILE A 357 -10.16 28.21 -23.83
N GLY A 358 -9.78 29.08 -22.88
CA GLY A 358 -9.23 28.66 -21.59
C GLY A 358 -10.21 27.83 -20.77
N VAL A 359 -11.48 28.25 -20.71
CA VAL A 359 -12.54 27.52 -19.99
C VAL A 359 -12.82 26.17 -20.63
N VAL A 360 -12.91 26.10 -21.97
CA VAL A 360 -13.12 24.83 -22.69
C VAL A 360 -11.95 23.88 -22.48
N GLY A 361 -10.71 24.36 -22.59
CA GLY A 361 -9.52 23.55 -22.32
C GLY A 361 -9.48 23.03 -20.88
N MET A 362 -9.87 23.84 -19.90
CA MET A 362 -9.98 23.45 -18.50
C MET A 362 -11.06 22.38 -18.27
N ILE A 363 -12.23 22.50 -18.92
CA ILE A 363 -13.31 21.50 -18.85
C ILE A 363 -12.85 20.16 -19.44
N ILE A 364 -12.17 20.17 -20.59
CA ILE A 364 -11.66 18.94 -21.23
C ILE A 364 -10.60 18.28 -20.34
N ALA A 365 -9.64 19.06 -19.82
CA ALA A 365 -8.60 18.54 -18.93
C ALA A 365 -9.19 17.97 -17.63
N PHE A 366 -10.15 18.67 -17.03
CA PHE A 366 -10.85 18.21 -15.83
C PHE A 366 -11.68 16.96 -16.12
N GLY A 367 -12.43 16.92 -17.22
CA GLY A 367 -13.20 15.76 -17.63
C GLY A 367 -12.33 14.53 -17.90
N GLY A 368 -11.18 14.69 -18.54
CA GLY A 368 -10.22 13.61 -18.75
C GLY A 368 -9.61 13.08 -17.46
N LEU A 369 -9.23 13.97 -16.53
CA LEU A 369 -8.62 13.60 -15.25
C LEU A 369 -9.64 12.91 -14.34
N VAL A 370 -10.86 13.44 -14.25
CA VAL A 370 -11.98 12.80 -13.54
C VAL A 370 -12.31 11.46 -14.18
N GLY A 371 -12.41 11.38 -15.51
CA GLY A 371 -12.67 10.13 -16.23
C GLY A 371 -11.65 9.03 -15.88
N TYR A 372 -10.35 9.35 -15.99
CA TYR A 372 -9.27 8.43 -15.65
C TYR A 372 -9.35 7.96 -14.18
N ALA A 373 -9.43 8.91 -13.24
CA ALA A 373 -9.47 8.59 -11.82
C ALA A 373 -10.74 7.81 -11.43
N THR A 374 -11.88 8.09 -12.06
CA THR A 374 -13.12 7.34 -11.81
C THR A 374 -13.08 5.93 -12.38
N LEU A 375 -12.49 5.72 -13.56
CA LEU A 375 -12.36 4.38 -14.15
C LEU A 375 -11.41 3.51 -13.32
N GLU A 376 -10.27 4.06 -12.91
CA GLU A 376 -9.28 3.37 -12.07
C GLU A 376 -9.86 3.08 -10.67
N TYR A 377 -10.51 4.07 -10.04
CA TYR A 377 -11.17 3.89 -8.75
C TYR A 377 -12.36 2.90 -8.83
N VAL A 378 -13.15 2.93 -9.90
CA VAL A 378 -14.23 1.97 -10.07
C VAL A 378 -13.67 0.56 -10.29
N LYS A 379 -12.59 0.42 -11.08
CA LYS A 379 -11.87 -0.85 -11.30
C LYS A 379 -11.37 -1.44 -9.98
N GLU A 380 -10.74 -0.64 -9.12
CA GLU A 380 -10.10 -1.14 -7.90
C GLU A 380 -11.08 -1.30 -6.71
N ASN A 381 -12.11 -0.45 -6.64
CA ASN A 381 -12.94 -0.32 -5.44
C ASN A 381 -14.40 -0.73 -5.61
N THR A 382 -14.84 -1.13 -6.80
CA THR A 382 -16.24 -1.52 -7.04
C THR A 382 -16.37 -3.04 -7.13
N TYR A 383 -17.45 -3.57 -6.54
CA TYR A 383 -17.86 -4.97 -6.53
C TYR A 383 -18.17 -5.58 -7.93
N VAL A 384 -17.69 -4.98 -9.03
CA VAL A 384 -17.98 -5.41 -10.41
C VAL A 384 -17.14 -6.63 -10.83
N GLY A 385 -16.10 -7.01 -10.07
CA GLY A 385 -15.26 -8.18 -10.37
C GLY A 385 -13.99 -7.84 -11.14
N HIS A 386 -13.35 -8.83 -11.74
CA HIS A 386 -12.03 -8.73 -12.40
C HIS A 386 -12.13 -9.13 -13.89
N SER A 387 -11.35 -8.51 -14.77
CA SER A 387 -11.29 -8.95 -16.18
C SER A 387 -10.57 -10.30 -16.30
N MET A 388 -10.68 -11.00 -17.44
CA MET A 388 -10.05 -12.30 -17.62
C MET A 388 -8.51 -12.24 -17.51
N GLY A 389 -7.90 -11.18 -18.07
CA GLY A 389 -6.47 -10.92 -17.94
C GLY A 389 -6.05 -10.68 -16.48
N ASP A 390 -6.82 -9.88 -15.72
CA ASP A 390 -6.53 -9.67 -14.29
C ASP A 390 -6.58 -11.01 -13.52
N LEU A 391 -7.55 -11.89 -13.81
CA LEU A 391 -7.66 -13.21 -13.17
C LEU A 391 -6.47 -14.15 -13.45
N LEU A 392 -5.83 -14.03 -14.61
CA LEU A 392 -4.66 -14.82 -14.95
C LEU A 392 -3.37 -14.29 -14.31
N GLU A 393 -3.21 -12.95 -14.30
CA GLU A 393 -1.99 -12.26 -13.85
C GLU A 393 -1.91 -12.06 -12.34
N ASP A 394 -3.05 -11.92 -11.65
CA ASP A 394 -3.10 -11.66 -10.21
C ASP A 394 -2.41 -12.76 -9.38
N GLU A 395 -2.09 -12.46 -8.11
CA GLU A 395 -1.57 -13.45 -7.17
C GLU A 395 -2.66 -14.48 -6.80
N TRP A 396 -2.38 -15.76 -7.06
CA TRP A 396 -3.33 -16.83 -6.77
C TRP A 396 -3.30 -17.22 -5.30
N VAL A 397 -4.49 -17.45 -4.75
CA VAL A 397 -4.65 -17.82 -3.36
C VAL A 397 -5.01 -19.30 -3.25
N THR A 398 -4.15 -20.07 -2.59
CA THR A 398 -4.44 -21.46 -2.24
C THR A 398 -5.27 -21.51 -0.96
N SER A 399 -6.47 -22.06 -1.05
CA SER A 399 -7.43 -22.12 0.06
C SER A 399 -7.94 -23.53 0.29
N LYS A 400 -8.28 -23.85 1.54
CA LYS A 400 -8.88 -25.12 1.95
C LYS A 400 -10.38 -24.95 2.18
N TYR A 401 -11.19 -25.84 1.61
CA TYR A 401 -12.65 -25.78 1.66
C TYR A 401 -13.26 -27.09 2.16
N GLY A 402 -14.32 -26.96 2.97
CA GLY A 402 -15.06 -28.11 3.50
C GLY A 402 -14.28 -28.95 4.53
N THR A 403 -14.84 -30.12 4.85
CA THR A 403 -14.33 -31.02 5.90
C THR A 403 -13.34 -32.08 5.40
N ALA A 404 -13.15 -32.17 4.09
CA ALA A 404 -12.29 -33.16 3.43
C ALA A 404 -10.88 -32.60 3.11
N ASP A 405 -10.48 -31.47 3.71
CA ASP A 405 -9.22 -30.79 3.40
C ASP A 405 -9.01 -30.53 1.89
N PHE A 406 -10.09 -30.33 1.13
CA PHE A 406 -10.06 -30.05 -0.30
C PHE A 406 -9.37 -28.70 -0.52
N THR A 407 -8.20 -28.74 -1.15
CA THR A 407 -7.34 -27.57 -1.33
C THR A 407 -7.29 -27.23 -2.82
N ILE A 408 -7.59 -25.97 -3.13
CA ILE A 408 -7.62 -25.46 -4.51
C ILE A 408 -6.99 -24.07 -4.54
N SER A 409 -6.26 -23.78 -5.61
CA SER A 409 -5.71 -22.45 -5.88
C SER A 409 -6.60 -21.75 -6.88
N THR A 410 -7.11 -20.58 -6.49
CA THR A 410 -7.99 -19.76 -7.33
C THR A 410 -7.47 -18.33 -7.38
N PRO A 411 -7.76 -17.57 -8.45
CA PRO A 411 -7.34 -16.16 -8.56
C PRO A 411 -7.97 -15.29 -7.48
N GLN A 412 -9.16 -15.66 -7.00
CA GLN A 412 -9.86 -14.98 -5.92
C GLN A 412 -10.41 -16.01 -4.94
N VAL A 413 -10.50 -15.63 -3.66
CA VAL A 413 -11.01 -16.52 -2.60
C VAL A 413 -12.49 -16.80 -2.83
N LEU A 414 -12.87 -18.09 -2.85
CA LEU A 414 -14.27 -18.52 -2.99
C LEU A 414 -15.03 -18.20 -1.71
N LYS A 415 -16.12 -17.44 -1.85
CA LYS A 415 -16.93 -16.99 -0.70
C LYS A 415 -18.04 -17.99 -0.44
N ARG A 416 -18.29 -18.31 0.83
CA ARG A 416 -19.39 -19.21 1.21
C ARG A 416 -20.75 -18.51 0.99
N ILE A 417 -21.64 -19.09 0.17
CA ILE A 417 -22.96 -18.53 -0.21
C ILE A 417 -24.12 -19.28 0.48
N THR A 418 -23.86 -20.04 1.54
CA THR A 418 -24.84 -20.92 2.25
C THR A 418 -26.30 -20.43 2.19
N PRO A 419 -27.26 -21.26 1.76
CA PRO A 419 -28.67 -20.89 1.79
C PRO A 419 -29.12 -20.70 3.24
N ILE A 420 -29.97 -19.69 3.45
CA ILE A 420 -30.67 -19.45 4.71
C ILE A 420 -31.34 -20.77 5.11
N LYS A 421 -30.93 -21.36 6.25
CA LYS A 421 -31.56 -22.56 6.81
C LYS A 421 -33.08 -22.31 6.90
N VAL A 422 -33.86 -22.95 6.04
CA VAL A 422 -35.32 -23.02 6.22
C VAL A 422 -35.54 -23.79 7.51
N LYS A 423 -36.27 -23.17 8.43
CA LYS A 423 -36.39 -23.55 9.84
C LYS A 423 -37.07 -24.91 10.09
N ASP A 424 -37.43 -25.65 9.03
CA ASP A 424 -38.17 -26.93 9.08
C ASP A 424 -37.42 -28.15 8.52
N SER A 425 -36.15 -28.04 8.10
CA SER A 425 -35.39 -29.18 7.58
C SER A 425 -34.64 -29.95 8.68
N ALA A 426 -35.35 -30.41 9.71
CA ALA A 426 -34.79 -31.26 10.77
C ALA A 426 -34.34 -32.66 10.28
N SER A 427 -34.60 -32.98 9.01
CA SER A 427 -34.33 -34.26 8.36
C SER A 427 -33.48 -34.15 7.08
N ALA A 428 -32.61 -33.13 6.98
CA ALA A 428 -31.63 -33.10 5.88
C ALA A 428 -30.65 -34.30 6.03
N ILE A 429 -30.64 -35.18 5.01
CA ILE A 429 -29.81 -36.39 4.94
C ILE A 429 -28.34 -36.02 4.58
N SER A 430 -28.14 -34.82 4.06
CA SER A 430 -26.83 -34.24 3.74
C SER A 430 -26.74 -32.77 4.16
N GLU A 431 -25.52 -32.30 4.40
CA GLU A 431 -25.18 -30.89 4.58
C GLU A 431 -24.33 -30.45 3.39
N THR A 432 -24.75 -29.39 2.69
CA THR A 432 -24.05 -28.86 1.53
C THR A 432 -23.55 -27.45 1.80
N ASP A 433 -22.24 -27.27 1.64
CA ASP A 433 -21.59 -25.97 1.67
C ASP A 433 -21.20 -25.55 0.25
N ILE A 434 -21.66 -24.37 -0.17
CA ILE A 434 -21.35 -23.81 -1.49
C ILE A 434 -20.39 -22.64 -1.30
N TYR A 435 -19.24 -22.72 -1.96
CA TYR A 435 -18.22 -21.67 -2.06
C TYR A 435 -18.16 -21.22 -3.50
N SER A 436 -18.28 -19.91 -3.77
CA SER A 436 -18.40 -19.44 -5.14
C SER A 436 -17.70 -18.10 -5.34
N TYR A 437 -17.25 -17.88 -6.57
CA TYR A 437 -16.75 -16.63 -7.08
C TYR A 437 -17.28 -16.42 -8.49
N GLN A 438 -17.77 -15.20 -8.76
CA GLN A 438 -18.23 -14.77 -10.07
C GLN A 438 -17.70 -13.37 -10.35
N SER A 439 -17.18 -13.16 -11.57
CA SER A 439 -16.86 -11.82 -12.07
C SER A 439 -18.05 -11.24 -12.84
N HIS A 440 -18.27 -9.92 -12.74
CA HIS A 440 -19.22 -9.20 -13.62
C HIS A 440 -18.49 -8.43 -14.74
N LEU A 441 -17.15 -8.37 -14.70
CA LEU A 441 -16.32 -7.80 -15.78
C LEU A 441 -15.79 -8.86 -16.76
N ALA A 442 -15.81 -10.13 -16.35
CA ALA A 442 -15.46 -11.27 -17.18
C ALA A 442 -16.56 -12.33 -17.09
N PRO A 443 -16.86 -13.07 -18.17
CA PRO A 443 -17.87 -14.12 -18.18
C PRO A 443 -17.40 -15.39 -17.44
N PHE A 444 -16.71 -15.26 -16.30
CA PHE A 444 -16.14 -16.36 -15.52
C PHE A 444 -16.85 -16.54 -14.18
N SER A 445 -17.21 -17.79 -13.86
CA SER A 445 -17.71 -18.19 -12.56
C SER A 445 -17.17 -19.56 -12.15
N ILE A 446 -16.96 -19.73 -10.84
CA ILE A 446 -16.51 -20.97 -10.24
C ILE A 446 -17.30 -21.24 -8.97
N ASP A 447 -17.90 -22.42 -8.89
CA ASP A 447 -18.70 -22.92 -7.78
C ASP A 447 -18.09 -24.22 -7.27
N LEU A 448 -17.77 -24.29 -5.99
CA LEU A 448 -17.38 -25.49 -5.27
C LEU A 448 -18.46 -25.85 -4.27
N ALA A 449 -19.19 -26.93 -4.54
CA ALA A 449 -20.16 -27.51 -3.62
C ALA A 449 -19.55 -28.71 -2.89
N VAL A 450 -19.49 -28.65 -1.57
CA VAL A 450 -19.04 -29.75 -0.71
C VAL A 450 -20.24 -30.30 0.03
N THR A 451 -20.69 -31.49 -0.36
CA THR A 451 -21.84 -32.18 0.24
C THR A 451 -21.36 -33.31 1.12
N THR A 452 -21.73 -33.29 2.40
CA THR A 452 -21.45 -34.37 3.36
C THR A 452 -22.72 -35.10 3.72
N PHE A 453 -22.76 -36.41 3.49
CA PHE A 453 -23.92 -37.24 3.80
C PHE A 453 -23.82 -37.86 5.20
N LYS A 454 -24.96 -37.92 5.91
CA LYS A 454 -25.04 -38.55 7.24
C LYS A 454 -24.79 -40.06 7.18
N GLN A 455 -25.22 -40.71 6.11
CA GLN A 455 -24.98 -42.12 5.80
C GLN A 455 -24.31 -42.24 4.42
N GLN A 456 -23.77 -43.40 4.08
CA GLN A 456 -23.15 -43.59 2.77
C GLN A 456 -24.20 -43.36 1.67
N PRO A 457 -23.97 -42.46 0.71
CA PRO A 457 -24.96 -42.14 -0.31
C PRO A 457 -25.16 -43.35 -1.24
N GLU A 458 -26.42 -43.73 -1.48
CA GLU A 458 -26.80 -44.66 -2.57
C GLU A 458 -26.84 -43.97 -3.95
N ILE A 459 -26.43 -42.70 -4.01
CA ILE A 459 -26.42 -41.86 -5.22
C ILE A 459 -25.15 -42.17 -6.03
N THR A 460 -25.31 -42.36 -7.34
CA THR A 460 -24.20 -42.54 -8.28
C THR A 460 -23.64 -41.19 -8.77
N LEU A 461 -22.43 -41.20 -9.35
CA LEU A 461 -21.84 -40.00 -9.97
C LEU A 461 -22.72 -39.47 -11.12
N ASP A 462 -23.35 -40.37 -11.88
CA ASP A 462 -24.27 -40.02 -12.95
C ASP A 462 -25.55 -39.33 -12.43
N ASP A 463 -26.08 -39.77 -11.28
CA ASP A 463 -27.23 -39.10 -10.65
C ASP A 463 -26.87 -37.68 -10.18
N ILE A 464 -25.61 -37.45 -9.80
CA ILE A 464 -25.11 -36.11 -9.45
C ILE A 464 -24.95 -35.27 -10.71
N ALA A 465 -24.45 -35.86 -11.79
CA ALA A 465 -24.36 -35.22 -13.11
C ALA A 465 -25.71 -34.70 -13.57
N GLU A 466 -26.74 -35.54 -13.53
CA GLU A 466 -28.10 -35.18 -13.93
C GLU A 466 -28.67 -34.03 -13.06
N LYS A 467 -28.35 -34.01 -11.76
CA LYS A 467 -28.75 -32.91 -10.87
C LYS A 467 -28.09 -31.58 -11.22
N ILE A 468 -26.83 -31.59 -11.66
CA ILE A 468 -26.13 -30.37 -12.08
C ILE A 468 -26.77 -29.82 -13.35
N LEU A 469 -27.02 -30.69 -14.35
CA LEU A 469 -27.67 -30.28 -15.60
C LEU A 469 -29.08 -29.74 -15.34
N LYS A 470 -29.85 -30.41 -14.49
CA LYS A 470 -31.18 -29.93 -14.08
C LYS A 470 -31.11 -28.57 -13.38
N LYS A 471 -30.08 -28.32 -12.56
CA LYS A 471 -29.87 -27.00 -11.95
C LYS A 471 -29.65 -25.92 -13.03
N PHE A 472 -28.85 -26.21 -14.05
CA PHE A 472 -28.65 -25.26 -15.16
C PHE A 472 -29.97 -24.96 -15.89
N GLU A 473 -30.78 -25.98 -16.18
CA GLU A 473 -32.11 -25.80 -16.79
C GLU A 473 -33.05 -24.97 -15.89
N ASP A 474 -33.09 -25.25 -14.58
CA ASP A 474 -33.89 -24.52 -13.60
C ASP A 474 -33.44 -23.04 -13.48
N GLU A 475 -32.15 -22.75 -13.71
CA GLU A 475 -31.57 -21.40 -13.77
C GLU A 475 -31.76 -20.71 -15.14
N GLY A 476 -32.41 -21.39 -16.09
CA GLY A 476 -32.81 -20.84 -17.38
C GLY A 476 -31.84 -21.13 -18.53
N ALA A 477 -30.92 -22.08 -18.37
CA ALA A 477 -30.03 -22.50 -19.46
C ALA A 477 -30.79 -23.20 -20.60
N THR A 478 -30.41 -22.91 -21.84
CA THR A 478 -30.98 -23.52 -23.05
C THR A 478 -29.87 -24.00 -24.00
N GLU A 479 -30.20 -24.92 -24.89
CA GLU A 479 -29.26 -25.43 -25.91
C GLU A 479 -27.98 -26.07 -25.33
N LEU A 480 -28.10 -26.77 -24.20
CA LEU A 480 -26.99 -27.47 -23.56
C LEU A 480 -26.48 -28.62 -24.43
N LEU A 481 -25.23 -28.52 -24.88
CA LEU A 481 -24.43 -29.63 -25.40
C LEU A 481 -23.71 -30.28 -24.23
N VAL A 482 -23.89 -31.59 -24.03
CA VAL A 482 -23.36 -32.30 -22.86
C VAL A 482 -22.44 -33.43 -23.30
N PHE A 483 -21.24 -33.45 -22.75
CA PHE A 483 -20.27 -34.54 -22.86
C PHE A 483 -19.88 -35.00 -21.45
N THR A 484 -19.74 -36.32 -21.29
CA THR A 484 -19.38 -36.95 -20.02
C THR A 484 -18.16 -37.83 -20.24
N GLU A 485 -17.14 -37.66 -19.42
CA GLU A 485 -15.90 -38.44 -19.45
C GLU A 485 -15.42 -38.79 -18.04
N GLU A 486 -14.75 -39.94 -17.89
CA GLU A 486 -14.04 -40.28 -16.66
C GLU A 486 -12.85 -39.35 -16.48
N TYR A 487 -12.62 -38.88 -15.25
CA TYR A 487 -11.55 -37.94 -14.95
C TYR A 487 -10.69 -38.44 -13.79
N GLU A 488 -9.37 -38.31 -13.95
CA GLU A 488 -8.40 -38.55 -12.89
C GLU A 488 -7.62 -37.25 -12.64
N SER A 489 -7.67 -36.75 -11.41
CA SER A 489 -6.88 -35.57 -11.03
C SER A 489 -5.37 -35.87 -11.04
N PRO A 490 -4.48 -34.87 -11.13
CA PRO A 490 -3.03 -35.06 -11.02
C PRO A 490 -2.57 -35.73 -9.71
N THR A 491 -3.43 -35.72 -8.69
CA THR A 491 -3.22 -36.37 -7.39
C THR A 491 -3.76 -37.81 -7.32
N GLY A 492 -4.30 -38.37 -8.42
CA GLY A 492 -4.81 -39.74 -8.51
C GLY A 492 -6.24 -39.94 -7.98
N ILE A 493 -7.03 -38.86 -7.89
CA ILE A 493 -8.44 -38.92 -7.49
C ILE A 493 -9.29 -39.19 -8.72
N GLU A 494 -9.98 -40.31 -8.73
CA GLU A 494 -10.98 -40.66 -9.75
C GLU A 494 -12.27 -39.86 -9.54
N GLY A 495 -12.89 -39.46 -10.65
CA GLY A 495 -14.12 -38.69 -10.66
C GLY A 495 -14.80 -38.71 -12.03
N LEU A 496 -15.89 -37.96 -12.13
CA LEU A 496 -16.64 -37.79 -13.37
C LEU A 496 -16.53 -36.34 -13.82
N LYS A 497 -16.14 -36.11 -15.07
CA LYS A 497 -16.16 -34.79 -15.71
C LYS A 497 -17.36 -34.70 -16.65
N ILE A 498 -18.05 -33.59 -16.55
CA ILE A 498 -19.13 -33.19 -17.46
C ILE A 498 -18.72 -31.86 -18.05
N HIS A 499 -18.69 -31.76 -19.36
CA HIS A 499 -18.34 -30.51 -20.02
C HIS A 499 -19.21 -30.28 -21.25
N GLY A 500 -19.22 -29.06 -21.75
CA GLY A 500 -20.13 -28.69 -22.82
C GLY A 500 -20.21 -27.20 -23.05
N SER A 501 -21.11 -26.81 -23.94
CA SER A 501 -21.50 -25.42 -24.14
C SER A 501 -23.01 -25.27 -24.07
N GLY A 502 -23.48 -24.05 -23.82
CA GLY A 502 -24.89 -23.73 -23.84
C GLY A 502 -25.14 -22.25 -23.60
N ILE A 503 -26.40 -21.86 -23.68
CA ILE A 503 -26.83 -20.48 -23.49
C ILE A 503 -27.33 -20.33 -22.06
N PHE A 504 -26.64 -19.50 -21.26
CA PHE A 504 -26.96 -19.23 -19.86
C PHE A 504 -27.53 -17.82 -19.69
N VAL A 505 -28.48 -17.66 -18.76
CA VAL A 505 -29.06 -16.36 -18.41
C VAL A 505 -28.24 -15.74 -17.28
N ASP A 506 -27.69 -14.54 -17.51
CA ASP A 506 -27.07 -13.77 -16.42
C ASP A 506 -28.15 -13.16 -15.54
N THR A 507 -28.46 -13.84 -14.43
CA THR A 507 -29.49 -13.45 -13.45
C THR A 507 -29.07 -12.27 -12.57
N LEU A 508 -27.79 -11.86 -12.61
CA LEU A 508 -27.25 -10.77 -11.79
C LEU A 508 -27.08 -9.47 -12.59
N SER A 509 -27.09 -9.53 -13.92
CA SER A 509 -27.12 -8.34 -14.78
C SER A 509 -28.52 -7.68 -14.75
N PRO A 510 -28.63 -6.37 -14.49
CA PRO A 510 -29.93 -5.66 -14.46
C PRO A 510 -30.67 -5.67 -15.80
N PHE A 511 -30.04 -6.16 -16.87
CA PHE A 511 -30.61 -6.27 -18.21
C PHE A 511 -30.88 -7.71 -18.66
N SER A 512 -30.71 -8.71 -17.79
CA SER A 512 -30.97 -10.14 -18.06
C SER A 512 -30.47 -10.58 -19.43
N SER A 513 -29.16 -10.53 -19.64
CA SER A 513 -28.52 -10.92 -20.90
C SER A 513 -28.28 -12.44 -20.94
N THR A 514 -28.65 -13.08 -22.05
CA THR A 514 -28.22 -14.45 -22.36
C THR A 514 -26.80 -14.45 -22.94
N GLN A 515 -25.97 -15.38 -22.51
CA GLN A 515 -24.59 -15.54 -23.00
C GLN A 515 -24.31 -17.01 -23.31
N GLU A 516 -23.67 -17.25 -24.45
CA GLU A 516 -23.06 -18.53 -24.79
C GLU A 516 -21.83 -18.75 -23.90
N ARG A 517 -21.78 -19.90 -23.22
CA ARG A 517 -20.70 -20.25 -22.29
C ARG A 517 -20.31 -21.70 -22.45
N GLU A 518 -19.01 -21.96 -22.34
CA GLU A 518 -18.48 -23.28 -22.04
C GLU A 518 -18.59 -23.52 -20.53
N TYR A 519 -18.96 -24.74 -20.14
CA TYR A 519 -19.02 -25.16 -18.74
C TYR A 519 -18.26 -26.46 -18.55
N GLU A 520 -17.61 -26.59 -17.39
CA GLU A 520 -16.96 -27.81 -16.95
C GLU A 520 -17.31 -28.09 -15.49
N ALA A 521 -17.81 -29.29 -15.20
CA ALA A 521 -18.14 -29.76 -13.88
C ALA A 521 -17.36 -31.03 -13.56
N TYR A 522 -16.64 -31.02 -12.46
CA TYR A 522 -15.83 -32.12 -11.95
C TYR A 522 -16.46 -32.63 -10.66
N ILE A 523 -16.82 -33.91 -10.64
CA ILE A 523 -17.47 -34.58 -9.51
C ILE A 523 -16.49 -35.58 -8.91
N PHE A 524 -16.16 -35.36 -7.65
CA PHE A 524 -15.31 -36.26 -6.86
C PHE A 524 -16.16 -36.86 -5.73
N GLN A 525 -16.02 -38.16 -5.51
CA GLN A 525 -16.69 -38.86 -4.42
C GLN A 525 -15.66 -39.55 -3.53
N GLU A 526 -15.67 -39.20 -2.25
CA GLU A 526 -14.76 -39.79 -1.27
C GLU A 526 -15.51 -40.14 0.03
N GLY A 527 -15.63 -41.43 0.31
CA GLY A 527 -16.32 -41.94 1.50
C GLY A 527 -17.78 -41.50 1.60
N ARG A 528 -18.08 -40.53 2.47
CA ARG A 528 -19.42 -39.93 2.66
C ARG A 528 -19.52 -38.49 2.12
N GLY A 529 -18.46 -37.98 1.51
CA GLY A 529 -18.38 -36.65 0.92
C GLY A 529 -18.48 -36.71 -0.61
N VAL A 530 -19.14 -35.71 -1.18
CA VAL A 530 -19.15 -35.45 -2.62
C VAL A 530 -18.73 -34.00 -2.82
N GLN A 531 -17.70 -33.78 -3.64
CA GLN A 531 -17.22 -32.47 -4.04
C GLN A 531 -17.57 -32.25 -5.50
N THR A 532 -18.26 -31.16 -5.80
CA THR A 532 -18.60 -30.75 -7.17
C THR A 532 -17.97 -29.40 -7.44
N LEU A 533 -17.03 -29.36 -8.38
CA LEU A 533 -16.42 -28.13 -8.86
C LEU A 533 -17.00 -27.81 -10.23
N THR A 534 -17.76 -26.73 -10.33
CA THR A 534 -18.35 -26.25 -11.59
C THR A 534 -17.72 -24.93 -11.98
N MET A 535 -17.21 -24.84 -13.20
CA MET A 535 -16.63 -23.64 -13.78
C MET A 535 -17.37 -23.30 -15.07
N MET A 536 -17.58 -22.01 -15.32
CA MET A 536 -18.16 -21.51 -16.57
C MET A 536 -17.33 -20.34 -17.07
N TYR A 537 -17.11 -20.27 -18.38
CA TYR A 537 -16.38 -19.20 -19.07
C TYR A 537 -16.99 -18.96 -20.46
N ALA A 538 -16.60 -17.87 -21.15
CA ALA A 538 -17.13 -17.60 -22.49
C ALA A 538 -16.71 -18.67 -23.51
N GLU A 539 -17.61 -18.97 -24.44
CA GLU A 539 -17.29 -19.80 -25.62
C GLU A 539 -16.21 -19.09 -26.45
N ASP A 540 -15.21 -19.84 -26.93
CA ASP A 540 -14.01 -19.37 -27.65
C ASP A 540 -12.99 -18.49 -26.87
N ASP A 541 -13.02 -18.50 -25.53
CA ASP A 541 -12.04 -17.78 -24.70
C ASP A 541 -10.80 -18.64 -24.36
N GLU A 542 -9.66 -18.40 -25.05
CA GLU A 542 -8.38 -19.08 -24.76
C GLU A 542 -7.86 -18.80 -23.34
N ASP A 543 -8.11 -17.60 -22.83
CA ASP A 543 -7.69 -17.20 -21.48
C ASP A 543 -8.52 -17.96 -20.43
N GLY A 544 -9.82 -18.17 -20.70
CA GLY A 544 -10.73 -18.98 -19.88
C GLY A 544 -10.27 -20.44 -19.76
N LYS A 545 -9.87 -21.05 -20.88
CA LYS A 545 -9.33 -22.43 -20.89
C LYS A 545 -8.04 -22.53 -20.07
N THR A 546 -7.12 -21.58 -20.26
CA THR A 546 -5.87 -21.50 -19.50
C THR A 546 -6.12 -21.33 -18.00
N LEU A 547 -7.11 -20.51 -17.63
CA LEU A 547 -7.52 -20.27 -16.25
C LEU A 547 -8.04 -21.56 -15.60
N VAL A 548 -8.94 -22.27 -16.28
CA VAL A 548 -9.51 -23.54 -15.82
C VAL A 548 -8.43 -24.61 -15.65
N ASP A 549 -7.55 -24.79 -16.64
CA ASP A 549 -6.45 -25.75 -16.58
C ASP A 549 -5.54 -25.49 -15.37
N ARG A 550 -5.22 -24.23 -15.08
CA ARG A 550 -4.38 -23.86 -13.94
C ARG A 550 -5.09 -24.12 -12.61
N ILE A 551 -6.41 -23.90 -12.53
CA ILE A 551 -7.22 -24.26 -11.35
C ILE A 551 -7.19 -25.77 -11.13
N LEU A 552 -7.44 -26.56 -12.17
CA LEU A 552 -7.49 -28.02 -12.10
C LEU A 552 -6.15 -28.64 -11.66
N ASN A 553 -5.05 -28.11 -12.20
CA ASN A 553 -3.71 -28.54 -11.82
C ASN A 553 -3.33 -28.22 -10.36
N SER A 554 -4.12 -27.40 -9.67
CA SER A 554 -3.88 -27.02 -8.27
C SER A 554 -4.67 -27.84 -7.25
N ILE A 555 -5.60 -28.69 -7.70
CA ILE A 555 -6.48 -29.46 -6.81
C ILE A 555 -5.65 -30.49 -6.06
N THR A 556 -5.75 -30.47 -4.73
CA THR A 556 -5.16 -31.48 -3.86
C THR A 556 -6.14 -31.88 -2.75
N LEU A 557 -6.23 -33.18 -2.50
CA LEU A 557 -7.03 -33.76 -1.42
C LEU A 557 -6.07 -34.53 -0.50
N ILE A 558 -5.97 -34.12 0.76
CA ILE A 558 -5.07 -34.78 1.71
C ILE A 558 -5.86 -35.87 2.42
N GLU A 559 -5.52 -37.13 2.10
CA GLU A 559 -6.09 -38.29 2.76
C GLU A 559 -5.78 -38.25 4.28
N LYS A 560 -6.81 -38.23 5.13
CA LYS A 560 -6.65 -38.70 6.50
C LYS A 560 -6.59 -40.22 6.45
N LYS A 561 -5.39 -40.79 6.30
CA LYS A 561 -5.15 -42.19 6.67
C LYS A 561 -5.61 -42.38 8.10
N THR A 562 -6.78 -42.99 8.29
CA THR A 562 -7.15 -43.64 9.53
C THR A 562 -6.14 -44.76 9.76
N THR A 563 -5.10 -44.47 10.54
CA THR A 563 -4.28 -45.49 11.19
C THR A 563 -5.20 -46.29 12.09
N ASN A 564 -5.72 -47.38 11.53
CA ASN A 564 -6.34 -48.46 12.27
C ASN A 564 -5.19 -49.27 12.90
N ASP A 565 -4.57 -48.72 13.95
CA ASP A 565 -3.69 -49.49 14.82
C ASP A 565 -4.52 -50.13 15.93
N ARG A 566 -4.79 -51.42 15.69
CA ARG A 566 -5.11 -52.55 16.58
C ARG A 566 -5.75 -52.30 17.95
#